data_AF-A0A538A9S4-F1
#
_entry.id   AF-A0A538A9S4-F1
#
_cell.length_a   1.000
_cell.length_b   1.000
_cell.length_c   1.000
_cell.angle_alpha   90.00
_cell.angle_beta   90.00
_cell.angle_gamma   90.00
#
_symmetry.space_group_name_H-M   'P 1'
#
loop_
_entity.id
_entity.type
_entity.pdbx_description
1 polymer ?
#
loop_
_entity_poly.entity_id
_entity_poly.type
_entity_poly.pdbx_seq_one_letter_code
_entity_poly.pdbx_strand_id
1 'polypeptide(L)'
;MSIPVAPVRLLHGRHERAGAGRRPGDRKPRETTQEAPMAKFLILSRGTGEAYKQLSPQEMQKVIQKYMAWTDDMRKAGRLLHADKLRADGRVVRGANGKMTVTDGPFAESKEILGGFWIVEATSYEQIQRDLANHPHLAAGSLEVREIDDMSARG
;
A
#
# COMPACT_ATOMS: atom_id res chain seq x y z
N MET A 1 14.99 33.70 -54.31
CA MET A 1 13.78 33.97 -55.12
C MET A 1 12.95 35.03 -54.41
N SER A 2 12.55 36.06 -55.16
CA SER A 2 11.70 37.17 -54.74
C SER A 2 10.28 36.77 -54.35
N ILE A 3 9.69 37.56 -53.44
CA ILE A 3 8.25 37.66 -53.14
C ILE A 3 7.61 38.65 -54.13
N PRO A 4 6.32 38.49 -54.56
CA PRO A 4 5.36 39.58 -54.27
C PRO A 4 3.85 39.22 -54.03
N VAL A 5 3.28 39.88 -53.00
CA VAL A 5 1.98 40.61 -52.80
C VAL A 5 0.55 40.14 -53.23
N ALA A 6 -0.31 39.98 -52.19
CA ALA A 6 -1.55 40.70 -51.77
C ALA A 6 -2.70 41.11 -52.74
N PRO A 7 -3.95 41.25 -52.19
CA PRO A 7 -4.46 42.62 -51.99
C PRO A 7 -5.21 42.89 -50.66
N VAL A 8 -5.45 44.19 -50.47
CA VAL A 8 -5.93 44.95 -49.30
C VAL A 8 -7.43 45.29 -49.40
N ARG A 9 -8.15 45.33 -48.26
CA ARG A 9 -9.22 46.29 -47.86
C ARG A 9 -9.95 45.77 -46.60
N LEU A 10 -10.54 46.53 -45.68
CA LEU A 10 -10.65 47.97 -45.37
C LEU A 10 -11.10 48.06 -43.90
N LEU A 11 -10.62 49.08 -43.18
CA LEU A 11 -10.93 49.43 -41.80
C LEU A 11 -12.42 49.66 -41.53
N HIS A 12 -12.93 49.15 -40.41
CA HIS A 12 -13.92 49.72 -39.46
C HIS A 12 -13.81 48.85 -38.19
N GLY A 13 -13.77 49.28 -36.94
CA GLY A 13 -13.90 50.55 -36.24
C GLY A 13 -13.59 50.25 -34.76
N ARG A 14 -13.13 51.26 -34.01
CA ARG A 14 -12.92 51.14 -32.56
C ARG A 14 -14.23 50.81 -31.86
N HIS A 15 -14.19 49.91 -30.89
CA HIS A 15 -14.85 50.12 -29.61
C HIS A 15 -14.15 49.26 -28.55
N GLU A 16 -13.36 49.91 -27.70
CA GLU A 16 -13.13 49.42 -26.35
C GLU A 16 -14.48 49.28 -25.66
N ARG A 17 -14.76 48.09 -25.12
CA ARG A 17 -15.68 47.95 -23.99
C ARG A 17 -14.97 47.16 -22.91
N ALA A 18 -14.89 47.81 -21.76
CA ALA A 18 -14.34 47.30 -20.52
C ALA A 18 -14.84 45.89 -20.22
N GLY A 19 -13.90 44.96 -20.04
CA GLY A 19 -14.19 43.67 -19.43
C GLY A 19 -14.69 43.90 -18.01
N ALA A 20 -15.92 43.46 -17.75
CA ALA A 20 -16.56 43.53 -16.45
C ALA A 20 -15.61 43.03 -15.36
N GLY A 21 -15.35 43.88 -14.37
CA GLY A 21 -14.59 43.53 -13.17
C GLY A 21 -15.19 42.30 -12.52
N ARG A 22 -14.36 41.28 -12.30
CA ARG A 22 -14.74 40.14 -11.46
C ARG A 22 -15.04 40.68 -10.06
N ARG A 23 -16.22 40.38 -9.53
CA ARG A 23 -16.60 40.77 -8.18
C ARG A 23 -15.66 40.06 -7.18
N PRO A 24 -15.11 40.77 -6.18
CA PRO A 24 -14.46 40.11 -5.05
C PRO A 24 -15.54 39.38 -4.25
N GLY A 25 -15.69 38.07 -4.46
CA GLY A 25 -16.71 37.28 -3.76
C GLY A 25 -16.96 35.88 -4.31
N ASP A 26 -16.70 35.62 -5.60
CA ASP A 26 -17.11 34.36 -6.24
C ASP A 26 -16.06 33.22 -6.12
N ARG A 27 -15.16 33.25 -5.13
CA ARG A 27 -14.35 32.06 -4.83
C ARG A 27 -15.24 31.09 -4.07
N LYS A 28 -15.84 30.12 -4.77
CA LYS A 28 -16.31 28.88 -4.12
C LYS A 28 -15.18 28.39 -3.20
N PRO A 29 -15.45 28.06 -1.93
CA PRO A 29 -14.46 27.40 -1.09
C PRO A 29 -13.89 26.25 -1.89
N ARG A 30 -12.58 26.23 -2.05
CA ARG A 30 -11.90 25.07 -2.62
C ARG A 30 -12.22 23.95 -1.63
N GLU A 31 -13.18 23.09 -1.97
CA GLU A 31 -13.40 21.83 -1.26
C GLU A 31 -12.04 21.16 -1.30
N THR A 32 -11.33 21.30 -0.19
CA THR A 32 -10.11 20.58 0.04
C THR A 32 -10.67 19.20 0.30
N THR A 33 -10.67 18.34 -0.71
CA THR A 33 -10.87 16.91 -0.49
C THR A 33 -9.79 16.55 0.52
N GLN A 34 -10.11 16.57 1.82
CA GLN A 34 -9.28 15.93 2.81
C GLN A 34 -9.26 14.49 2.35
N GLU A 35 -8.16 14.07 1.76
CA GLU A 35 -7.88 12.65 1.57
C GLU A 35 -8.10 12.02 2.93
N ALA A 36 -9.01 11.03 2.98
CA ALA A 36 -9.33 10.36 4.23
C ALA A 36 -8.02 9.89 4.87
N PRO A 37 -7.83 10.10 6.19
CA PRO A 37 -6.58 9.75 6.83
C PRO A 37 -6.28 8.26 6.59
N MET A 38 -5.10 7.99 6.03
CA MET A 38 -4.65 6.64 5.75
C MET A 38 -4.17 6.01 7.05
N ALA A 39 -4.85 4.95 7.49
CA ALA A 39 -4.40 4.15 8.62
C ALA A 39 -3.34 3.13 8.16
N LYS A 40 -2.43 2.80 9.06
CA LYS A 40 -1.40 1.78 8.82
C LYS A 40 -1.94 0.43 9.25
N PHE A 41 -1.74 -0.59 8.44
CA PHE A 41 -2.14 -1.96 8.72
C PHE A 41 -0.95 -2.90 8.64
N LEU A 42 -0.83 -3.78 9.63
CA LEU A 42 0.00 -4.95 9.61
C LEU A 42 -0.79 -6.13 9.05
N ILE A 43 -0.21 -6.80 8.06
CA ILE A 43 -0.73 -8.05 7.49
C ILE A 43 0.30 -9.14 7.79
N LEU A 44 -0.08 -10.16 8.56
CA LEU A 44 0.77 -11.30 8.91
C LEU A 44 0.29 -12.54 8.15
N SER A 45 1.22 -13.19 7.45
CA SER A 45 0.96 -14.49 6.83
C SER A 45 1.10 -15.61 7.85
N ARG A 46 0.04 -16.39 8.05
CA ARG A 46 0.00 -17.51 8.98
C ARG A 46 -0.35 -18.82 8.28
N GLY A 47 0.41 -19.87 8.56
CA GLY A 47 0.09 -21.20 8.03
C GLY A 47 0.98 -22.30 8.59
N THR A 48 0.73 -23.53 8.19
CA THR A 48 1.51 -24.70 8.67
C THR A 48 2.72 -25.01 7.81
N GLY A 49 2.85 -24.36 6.64
CA GLY A 49 3.87 -24.65 5.64
C GLY A 49 3.66 -25.96 4.86
N GLU A 50 2.66 -26.78 5.23
CA GLU A 50 2.37 -28.07 4.59
C GLU A 50 2.09 -27.92 3.09
N ALA A 51 1.36 -26.87 2.71
CA ALA A 51 1.03 -26.55 1.32
C ALA A 51 2.28 -26.35 0.42
N TYR A 52 3.45 -26.13 1.02
CA TYR A 52 4.69 -25.87 0.31
C TYR A 52 5.67 -27.05 0.32
N LYS A 53 5.48 -28.04 1.20
CA LYS A 53 6.44 -29.14 1.38
C LYS A 53 6.57 -30.06 0.17
N GLN A 54 5.49 -30.20 -0.59
CA GLN A 54 5.44 -31.10 -1.75
C GLN A 54 5.64 -30.38 -3.09
N LEU A 55 5.88 -29.07 -3.07
CA LEU A 55 6.13 -28.33 -4.30
C LEU A 55 7.54 -28.63 -4.82
N SER A 56 7.63 -28.88 -6.11
CA SER A 56 8.90 -28.86 -6.82
C SER A 56 9.56 -27.47 -6.72
N PRO A 57 10.89 -27.36 -6.93
CA PRO A 57 11.57 -26.08 -6.97
C PRO A 57 10.93 -25.09 -7.96
N GLN A 58 10.47 -25.57 -9.12
CA GLN A 58 9.81 -24.76 -10.14
C GLN A 58 8.44 -24.26 -9.68
N GLU A 59 7.65 -25.08 -8.99
CA GLU A 59 6.36 -24.67 -8.43
C GLU A 59 6.54 -23.67 -7.29
N MET A 60 7.53 -23.91 -6.42
CA MET A 60 7.91 -22.97 -5.37
C MET A 60 8.31 -21.61 -5.96
N GLN A 61 9.10 -21.60 -7.05
CA GLN A 61 9.48 -20.36 -7.71
C GLN A 61 8.27 -19.59 -8.25
N LYS A 62 7.28 -20.28 -8.83
CA LYS A 62 6.03 -19.64 -9.27
C LYS A 62 5.24 -19.05 -8.10
N VAL A 63 5.21 -19.73 -6.95
CA VAL A 63 4.60 -19.20 -5.74
C VAL A 63 5.31 -17.92 -5.29
N ILE A 64 6.64 -17.95 -5.19
CA ILE A 64 7.45 -16.77 -4.82
C ILE A 64 7.17 -15.60 -5.77
N GLN A 65 7.13 -15.85 -7.09
CA GLN A 65 6.82 -14.82 -8.08
C GLN A 65 5.45 -14.17 -7.86
N LYS A 66 4.42 -14.95 -7.46
CA LYS A 66 3.10 -14.38 -7.13
C LYS A 66 3.15 -13.47 -5.91
N TYR A 67 3.90 -13.84 -4.87
CA TYR A 67 4.09 -12.97 -3.69
C TYR A 67 4.80 -11.67 -4.06
N MET A 68 5.85 -11.76 -4.87
CA MET A 68 6.59 -10.58 -5.34
C MET A 68 5.70 -9.68 -6.20
N ALA A 69 4.94 -10.24 -7.13
CA ALA A 69 4.03 -9.48 -7.98
C ALA A 69 2.98 -8.72 -7.16
N TRP A 70 2.31 -9.38 -6.22
CA TRP A 70 1.32 -8.71 -5.36
C TRP A 70 1.96 -7.61 -4.51
N THR A 71 3.14 -7.87 -3.94
CA THR A 71 3.89 -6.87 -3.15
C THR A 71 4.30 -5.67 -4.00
N ASP A 72 4.74 -5.89 -5.24
CA ASP A 72 5.09 -4.83 -6.18
C ASP A 72 3.87 -4.01 -6.61
N ASP A 73 2.70 -4.63 -6.75
CA ASP A 73 1.46 -3.90 -7.06
C ASP A 73 1.07 -2.97 -5.92
N MET A 74 1.17 -3.41 -4.66
CA MET A 74 0.97 -2.54 -3.49
C MET A 74 2.00 -1.41 -3.42
N ARG A 75 3.26 -1.68 -3.81
CA ARG A 75 4.30 -0.66 -3.88
C ARG A 75 4.01 0.38 -4.97
N LYS A 76 3.63 -0.06 -6.17
CA LYS A 76 3.27 0.84 -7.29
C LYS A 76 2.03 1.68 -6.98
N ALA A 77 1.10 1.13 -6.20
CA ALA A 77 -0.06 1.86 -5.70
C ALA A 77 0.29 2.90 -4.62
N GLY A 78 1.55 2.99 -4.17
CA GLY A 78 1.99 3.92 -3.13
C GLY A 78 1.53 3.54 -1.73
N ARG A 79 1.07 2.29 -1.53
CA ARG A 79 0.43 1.85 -0.28
C ARG A 79 1.28 0.87 0.52
N LEU A 80 2.42 0.43 0.00
CA LEU A 80 3.36 -0.42 0.73
C LEU A 80 4.37 0.42 1.49
N LEU A 81 4.39 0.32 2.82
CA LEU A 81 5.41 0.93 3.66
C LEU A 81 6.62 0.00 3.83
N HIS A 82 6.36 -1.28 4.12
CA HIS A 82 7.41 -2.28 4.31
C HIS A 82 6.87 -3.69 4.14
N ALA A 83 7.72 -4.64 3.74
CA ALA A 83 7.35 -6.05 3.71
C ALA A 83 8.60 -6.91 3.64
N ASP A 84 8.59 -8.01 4.38
CA ASP A 84 9.69 -8.96 4.38
C ASP A 84 9.20 -10.38 4.68
N LYS A 85 9.93 -11.35 4.10
CA LYS A 85 9.81 -12.75 4.45
C LYS A 85 10.53 -13.00 5.77
N LEU A 86 9.89 -13.72 6.68
CA LEU A 86 10.53 -14.17 7.90
C LEU A 86 11.31 -15.47 7.66
N ARG A 87 12.43 -15.63 8.36
CA ARG A 87 13.13 -16.92 8.40
C ARG A 87 12.34 -17.89 9.28
N ALA A 88 12.51 -19.19 9.02
CA ALA A 88 11.81 -20.23 9.77
C ALA A 88 12.37 -20.40 11.19
N ASP A 89 13.64 -20.05 11.40
CA ASP A 89 14.30 -20.04 12.69
C ASP A 89 14.05 -18.74 13.46
N GLY A 90 14.05 -18.84 14.79
CA GLY A 90 13.80 -17.70 15.66
C GLY A 90 14.07 -18.04 17.13
N ARG A 91 13.84 -17.06 18.01
CA ARG A 91 13.94 -17.20 19.46
C ARG A 91 12.74 -16.51 20.10
N VAL A 92 12.13 -17.15 21.10
CA VAL A 92 11.17 -16.48 21.99
C VAL A 92 11.90 -16.03 23.24
N VAL A 93 11.80 -14.74 23.53
CA VAL A 93 12.32 -14.14 24.76
C VAL A 93 11.15 -13.88 25.70
N ARG A 94 11.22 -14.35 26.95
CA ARG A 94 10.21 -14.12 27.99
C ARG A 94 10.85 -13.49 29.22
N GLY A 95 10.12 -12.58 29.86
CA GLY A 95 10.48 -12.02 31.16
C GLY A 95 9.52 -12.52 32.23
N ALA A 96 10.05 -13.07 33.33
CA ALA A 96 9.26 -13.42 34.51
C ALA A 96 10.09 -13.20 35.78
N ASN A 97 9.50 -12.55 36.79
CA ASN A 97 10.13 -12.30 38.10
C ASN A 97 11.54 -11.67 38.01
N GLY A 98 11.72 -10.69 37.11
CA GLY A 98 13.01 -10.02 36.90
C GLY A 98 14.07 -10.86 36.19
N LYS A 99 13.72 -12.05 35.69
CA LYS A 99 14.62 -12.92 34.92
C LYS A 99 14.14 -13.06 33.48
N MET A 100 15.11 -13.04 32.57
CA MET A 100 14.88 -13.28 31.15
C MET A 100 15.18 -14.75 30.81
N THR A 101 14.29 -15.38 30.05
CA THR A 101 14.50 -16.70 29.46
C THR A 101 14.41 -16.62 27.95
N VAL A 102 15.22 -17.42 27.26
CA VAL A 102 15.26 -17.49 25.79
C VAL A 102 15.07 -18.95 25.40
N THR A 103 14.11 -19.21 24.51
CA THR A 103 13.83 -20.55 23.96
C THR A 103 13.92 -20.52 22.45
N ASP A 104 14.37 -21.63 21.86
CA ASP A 104 14.36 -21.80 20.41
C ASP A 104 12.93 -21.81 19.84
N GLY A 105 12.81 -21.32 18.60
CA GLY A 105 11.57 -21.28 17.84
C GLY A 105 10.80 -19.95 17.98
N PRO A 106 9.90 -19.65 17.04
CA PRO A 106 8.88 -18.61 17.24
C PRO A 106 7.75 -19.11 18.16
N PHE A 107 7.47 -20.43 18.19
CA PHE A 107 6.51 -21.07 19.08
C PHE A 107 6.97 -22.50 19.41
N ALA A 108 7.03 -22.85 20.70
CA ALA A 108 7.48 -24.19 21.12
C ALA A 108 6.40 -25.28 20.98
N GLU A 109 5.12 -24.88 20.79
CA GLU A 109 3.96 -25.79 20.90
C GLU A 109 2.95 -25.70 19.75
N SER A 110 3.02 -24.69 18.87
CA SER A 110 2.08 -24.54 17.75
C SER A 110 2.67 -25.05 16.43
N LYS A 111 1.81 -25.63 15.59
CA LYS A 111 2.16 -25.99 14.19
C LYS A 111 2.05 -24.80 13.23
N GLU A 112 1.72 -23.62 13.74
CA GLU A 112 1.47 -22.43 12.94
C GLU A 112 2.72 -21.55 12.89
N ILE A 113 3.12 -21.20 11.67
CA ILE A 113 4.33 -20.45 11.34
C ILE A 113 3.91 -19.09 10.77
N LEU A 114 4.64 -18.05 11.17
CA LEU A 114 4.56 -16.74 10.53
C LEU A 114 5.54 -16.71 9.35
N GLY A 115 5.02 -16.62 8.12
CA GLY A 115 5.84 -16.69 6.90
C GLY A 115 6.51 -15.37 6.50
N GLY A 116 5.95 -14.26 6.94
CA GLY A 116 6.22 -12.93 6.39
C GLY A 116 5.15 -11.93 6.78
N PHE A 117 5.43 -10.67 6.54
CA PHE A 117 4.53 -9.57 6.87
C PHE A 117 4.55 -8.45 5.83
N TRP A 118 3.48 -7.66 5.83
CA TRP A 118 3.40 -6.39 5.10
C TRP A 118 2.88 -5.31 6.04
N ILE A 119 3.45 -4.12 5.96
CA ILE A 119 2.92 -2.89 6.53
C ILE A 119 2.43 -2.05 5.36
N VAL A 120 1.14 -1.76 5.34
CA VAL A 120 0.49 -1.04 4.25
C VAL A 120 -0.36 0.11 4.78
N GLU A 121 -0.66 1.07 3.91
CA GLU A 121 -1.59 2.15 4.19
C GLU A 121 -2.93 1.89 3.50
N ALA A 122 -4.03 2.13 4.21
CA ALA A 122 -5.39 2.01 3.69
C ALA A 122 -6.36 2.94 4.40
N THR A 123 -7.46 3.28 3.74
CA THR A 123 -8.54 4.08 4.32
C THR A 123 -9.44 3.28 5.26
N SER A 124 -9.47 1.95 5.11
CA SER A 124 -10.31 1.06 5.93
C SER A 124 -9.97 -0.43 5.77
N TYR A 125 -10.51 -1.28 6.66
CA TYR A 125 -10.42 -2.74 6.53
C TYR A 125 -11.09 -3.26 5.25
N GLU A 126 -12.16 -2.62 4.76
CA GLU A 126 -12.82 -3.04 3.51
C GLU A 126 -11.92 -2.81 2.30
N GLN A 127 -11.10 -1.75 2.31
CA GLN A 127 -10.09 -1.57 1.26
C GLN A 127 -9.06 -2.70 1.31
N ILE A 128 -8.52 -3.00 2.50
CA ILE A 128 -7.59 -4.11 2.70
C ILE A 128 -8.19 -5.44 2.22
N GLN A 129 -9.44 -5.73 2.57
CA GLN A 129 -10.11 -6.96 2.14
C GLN A 129 -10.15 -7.08 0.60
N ARG A 130 -10.39 -5.98 -0.12
CA ARG A 130 -10.37 -5.96 -1.59
C ARG A 130 -8.96 -6.22 -2.12
N ASP A 131 -7.94 -5.59 -1.54
CA ASP A 131 -6.54 -5.78 -1.96
C ASP A 131 -6.07 -7.21 -1.73
N LEU A 132 -6.55 -7.84 -0.65
CA LEU A 132 -6.20 -9.20 -0.26
C LEU A 132 -6.92 -10.27 -1.07
N ALA A 133 -7.98 -9.95 -1.81
CA ALA A 133 -8.83 -10.93 -2.49
C ALA A 133 -8.03 -11.91 -3.39
N ASN A 134 -6.93 -11.45 -3.98
CA ASN A 134 -6.05 -12.25 -4.84
C ASN A 134 -4.68 -12.55 -4.22
N HIS A 135 -4.52 -12.35 -2.91
CA HIS A 135 -3.23 -12.56 -2.25
C HIS A 135 -2.86 -14.06 -2.28
N PRO A 136 -1.67 -14.44 -2.77
CA PRO A 136 -1.31 -15.85 -3.00
C PRO A 136 -1.30 -16.71 -1.73
N HIS A 137 -1.11 -16.09 -0.55
CA HIS A 137 -1.14 -16.80 0.73
C HIS A 137 -2.49 -17.41 1.09
N LEU A 138 -3.60 -16.87 0.58
CA LEU A 138 -4.94 -17.40 0.90
C LEU A 138 -5.17 -18.84 0.40
N ALA A 139 -4.34 -19.31 -0.53
CA ALA A 139 -4.34 -20.72 -0.97
C ALA A 139 -3.56 -21.67 -0.03
N ALA A 140 -2.82 -21.15 0.95
CA ALA A 140 -1.88 -21.91 1.78
C ALA A 140 -2.01 -21.66 3.28
N GLY A 141 -2.84 -20.69 3.68
CA GLY A 141 -2.96 -20.24 5.06
C GLY A 141 -3.94 -19.08 5.20
N SER A 142 -3.80 -18.32 6.27
CA SER A 142 -4.62 -17.15 6.58
C SER A 142 -3.76 -15.89 6.66
N LEU A 143 -4.41 -14.75 6.44
CA LEU A 143 -3.80 -13.44 6.64
C LEU A 143 -4.46 -12.82 7.87
N GLU A 144 -3.69 -12.56 8.91
CA GLU A 144 -4.13 -11.76 10.04
C GLU A 144 -3.88 -10.29 9.71
N VAL A 145 -4.94 -9.49 9.75
CA VAL A 145 -4.87 -8.04 9.47
C VAL A 145 -5.14 -7.29 10.75
N ARG A 146 -4.25 -6.36 11.10
CA ARG A 146 -4.38 -5.50 12.28
C ARG A 146 -4.04 -4.07 11.92
N GLU A 147 -4.91 -3.15 12.31
CA GLU A 147 -4.56 -1.74 12.34
C GLU A 147 -3.42 -1.49 13.34
N ILE A 148 -2.46 -0.67 12.93
CA ILE A 148 -1.34 -0.24 13.75
C ILE A 148 -1.72 1.07 14.41
N ASP A 149 -1.72 1.05 15.74
CA ASP A 149 -1.82 2.26 16.53
C ASP A 149 -0.50 3.04 16.44
N ASP A 150 -0.47 4.08 15.61
CA ASP A 150 0.75 4.86 15.36
C ASP A 150 1.11 5.73 16.56
N MET A 151 1.97 5.19 17.42
CA MET A 151 2.47 5.89 18.60
C MET A 151 3.34 7.11 18.26
N SER A 152 3.90 7.20 17.05
CA SER A 152 4.69 8.38 16.64
C SER A 152 3.81 9.60 16.34
N ALA A 153 2.52 9.39 16.10
CA ALA A 153 1.54 10.46 15.91
C ALA A 153 1.00 11.02 17.24
N ARG A 154 1.37 10.44 18.39
CA ARG A 154 0.80 10.79 19.72
C ARG A 154 1.55 11.90 20.48
N GLY A 155 2.66 12.41 19.96
CA GLY A 155 3.42 13.52 20.54
C GLY A 155 4.64 13.09 21.33
#